data_AF-A0A847A818-F1
#
_entry.id   AF-A0A847A818-F1
#
_cell.length_a   1.000
_cell.length_b   1.000
_cell.length_c   1.000
_cell.angle_alpha   90.00
_cell.angle_beta   90.00
_cell.angle_gamma   90.00
#
_symmetry.space_group_name_H-M   'P 1'
#
loop_
_entity.id
_entity.type
_entity.pdbx_description
1 polymer ?
#
loop_
_entity_poly.entity_id
_entity_poly.type
_entity_poly.pdbx_seq_one_letter_code
_entity_poly.pdbx_strand_id
1 'polypeptide(L)'
;MKIDTISVPRTNLRFSVGASAMKKIGDEAVRMMIDRTKKGIDIDGMPFASYSPQYVKYKGEAGRVTDPVNLQFNGEMHRSMLVVATNNNANISYGDRQRALIALYHQTGNGQPQRKHFGFTSEQARRIMDMLTTAIRKAVKSGK
;
A
#
# COMPACT_ATOMS: atom_id res chain seq x y z
N MET A 1 40.93 48.06 14.04
CA MET A 1 40.45 46.89 14.82
C MET A 1 39.77 45.95 13.84
N LYS A 2 40.43 44.85 13.43
CA LYS A 2 39.82 43.82 12.60
C LYS A 2 39.02 42.91 13.53
N ILE A 3 37.73 42.77 13.28
CA ILE A 3 36.89 41.85 14.03
C ILE A 3 37.22 40.47 13.47
N ASP A 4 37.98 39.67 14.23
CA ASP A 4 38.21 38.27 13.89
C ASP A 4 36.85 37.58 13.91
N THR A 5 36.36 37.18 12.73
CA THR A 5 35.18 36.33 12.62
C THR A 5 35.45 35.01 13.34
N ILE A 6 34.87 34.87 14.52
CA ILE A 6 34.83 33.59 15.25
C ILE A 6 34.14 32.57 14.34
N SER A 7 34.89 31.56 13.89
CA SER A 7 34.32 30.42 13.19
C SER A 7 33.54 29.56 14.19
N VAL A 8 32.22 29.62 14.13
CA VAL A 8 31.33 28.77 14.92
C VAL A 8 31.10 27.44 14.19
N PRO A 9 31.15 26.28 14.89
CA PRO A 9 30.76 25.01 14.29
C PRO A 9 29.33 25.07 13.77
N ARG A 10 29.13 24.70 12.50
CA ARG A 10 27.81 24.59 11.86
C ARG A 10 27.63 23.19 11.29
N THR A 11 26.43 22.65 11.42
CA THR A 11 26.00 21.42 10.74
C THR A 11 24.63 21.63 10.13
N ASN A 12 24.35 20.95 9.02
CA ASN A 12 23.08 20.99 8.32
C ASN A 12 22.50 19.58 8.26
N LEU A 13 21.28 19.38 8.77
CA LEU A 13 20.56 18.12 8.59
C LEU A 13 19.82 18.15 7.25
N ARG A 14 20.42 17.55 6.22
CA ARG A 14 19.78 17.34 4.92
C ARG A 14 19.70 15.85 4.65
N PHE A 15 18.50 15.34 4.41
CA PHE A 15 18.30 13.95 4.02
C PHE A 15 17.12 13.83 3.07
N SER A 16 17.16 12.77 2.26
CA SER A 16 16.07 12.38 1.38
C SER A 16 16.02 10.87 1.34
N VAL A 17 14.82 10.31 1.44
CA VAL A 17 14.62 8.88 1.19
C VAL A 17 14.54 8.71 -0.32
N GLY A 18 15.60 8.13 -0.90
CA GLY A 18 15.71 7.97 -2.34
C GLY A 18 14.58 7.11 -2.94
N ALA A 19 14.25 7.38 -4.20
CA ALA A 19 13.17 6.68 -4.93
C ALA A 19 13.27 5.15 -4.88
N SER A 20 14.49 4.57 -4.90
CA SER A 20 14.68 3.12 -4.75
C SER A 20 14.23 2.59 -3.39
N ALA A 21 14.49 3.32 -2.30
CA ALA A 21 14.03 2.95 -0.96
C ALA A 21 12.50 3.11 -0.87
N MET A 22 11.95 4.21 -1.39
CA MET A 22 10.50 4.42 -1.46
C MET A 22 9.79 3.34 -2.29
N LYS A 23 10.41 2.88 -3.40
CA LYS A 23 9.87 1.80 -4.22
C LYS A 23 9.76 0.50 -3.42
N LYS A 24 10.81 0.12 -2.70
CA LYS A 24 10.80 -1.08 -1.84
C LYS A 24 9.72 -1.00 -0.75
N ILE A 25 9.54 0.18 -0.14
CA ILE A 25 8.50 0.41 0.87
C ILE A 25 7.10 0.29 0.24
N GLY A 26 6.89 0.90 -0.94
CA GLY A 26 5.62 0.81 -1.65
C GLY A 26 5.30 -0.62 -2.12
N ASP A 27 6.29 -1.38 -2.59
CA ASP A 27 6.10 -2.77 -3.02
C ASP A 27 5.69 -3.66 -1.84
N GLU A 28 6.31 -3.46 -0.67
CA GLU A 28 5.93 -4.14 0.56
C GLU A 28 4.51 -3.75 1.02
N ALA A 29 4.16 -2.47 0.90
CA ALA A 29 2.83 -1.98 1.21
C ALA A 29 1.75 -2.62 0.31
N VAL A 30 2.01 -2.75 -0.99
CA VAL A 30 1.15 -3.48 -1.94
C VAL A 30 1.03 -4.95 -1.53
N ARG A 31 2.15 -5.61 -1.22
CA ARG A 31 2.15 -7.01 -0.79
C ARG A 31 1.27 -7.22 0.44
N MET A 32 1.39 -6.37 1.45
CA MET A 32 0.57 -6.43 2.66
C MET A 32 -0.93 -6.25 2.37
N MET A 33 -1.29 -5.30 1.48
CA MET A 33 -2.69 -5.13 1.06
C MET A 33 -3.23 -6.36 0.34
N ILE A 34 -2.47 -6.93 -0.59
CA ILE A 34 -2.87 -8.14 -1.34
C ILE A 34 -3.01 -9.33 -0.41
N ASP A 35 -2.05 -9.55 0.48
CA ASP A 35 -2.05 -10.70 1.41
C ASP A 35 -3.24 -10.61 2.39
N ARG A 36 -3.57 -9.42 2.88
CA ARG A 36 -4.76 -9.19 3.71
C ARG A 36 -6.05 -9.43 2.92
N THR A 37 -6.14 -8.86 1.71
CA THR A 37 -7.32 -9.01 0.84
C THR A 37 -7.56 -10.48 0.47
N LYS A 38 -6.48 -11.26 0.26
CA LYS A 38 -6.56 -12.71 0.02
C LYS A 38 -7.16 -13.50 1.18
N LYS A 39 -6.96 -13.03 2.41
CA LYS A 39 -7.56 -13.61 3.62
C LYS A 39 -9.00 -13.14 3.85
N GLY A 40 -9.51 -12.24 3.01
CA GLY A 40 -10.83 -11.67 3.11
C GLY A 40 -10.99 -10.68 4.25
N ILE A 41 -9.92 -9.97 4.60
CA ILE A 41 -9.91 -9.00 5.69
C ILE A 41 -9.76 -7.57 5.14
N ASP A 42 -10.51 -6.63 5.70
CA ASP A 42 -10.51 -5.22 5.33
C ASP A 42 -9.50 -4.37 6.15
N ILE A 43 -9.47 -3.06 5.92
CA ILE A 43 -8.58 -2.13 6.64
C ILE A 43 -8.87 -2.02 8.13
N ASP A 44 -10.10 -2.31 8.55
CA ASP A 44 -10.53 -2.24 9.93
C ASP A 44 -10.29 -3.58 10.66
N GLY A 45 -9.74 -4.58 9.96
CA GLY A 45 -9.48 -5.92 10.51
C GLY A 45 -10.70 -6.84 10.47
N MET A 46 -11.77 -6.44 9.79
CA MET A 46 -13.03 -7.18 9.71
C MET A 46 -13.10 -8.06 8.47
N PRO A 47 -13.81 -9.19 8.51
CA PRO A 47 -14.10 -9.99 7.32
C PRO A 47 -14.88 -9.17 6.28
N PHE A 48 -14.60 -9.39 5.00
CA PHE A 48 -15.39 -8.81 3.91
C PHE A 48 -16.83 -9.31 3.92
N ALA A 49 -17.75 -8.45 3.50
CA ALA A 49 -19.13 -8.85 3.22
C ALA A 49 -19.18 -10.01 2.22
N SER A 50 -19.98 -11.03 2.52
CA SER A 50 -20.14 -12.24 1.71
C SER A 50 -20.57 -11.93 0.27
N TYR A 51 -20.29 -12.85 -0.65
CA TYR A 51 -20.87 -12.80 -1.98
C TYR A 51 -22.37 -13.14 -1.96
N SER A 52 -23.11 -12.68 -2.96
CA SER A 52 -24.49 -13.14 -3.14
C SER A 52 -24.52 -14.63 -3.47
N PRO A 53 -25.58 -15.38 -3.09
CA PRO A 53 -25.68 -16.80 -3.39
C PRO A 53 -25.52 -17.13 -4.88
N GLN A 54 -26.08 -16.28 -5.75
CA GLN A 54 -25.95 -16.43 -7.20
C GLN A 54 -24.50 -16.30 -7.65
N TYR A 55 -23.75 -15.34 -7.09
CA TYR A 55 -22.36 -15.14 -7.44
C TYR A 55 -21.45 -16.23 -6.86
N VAL A 56 -21.76 -16.74 -5.65
CA VAL A 56 -21.09 -17.93 -5.08
C VAL A 56 -21.22 -19.12 -6.03
N LYS A 57 -22.43 -19.40 -6.52
CA LYS A 57 -22.67 -20.47 -7.48
C LYS A 57 -21.86 -20.29 -8.77
N TYR A 58 -21.98 -19.13 -9.41
CA TYR A 58 -21.24 -18.79 -10.64
C TYR A 58 -19.71 -18.93 -10.46
N LYS A 59 -19.19 -18.40 -9.35
CA LYS A 59 -17.75 -18.43 -9.05
C LYS A 59 -17.27 -19.85 -8.73
N GLY A 60 -18.09 -20.64 -8.04
CA GLY A 60 -17.82 -22.05 -7.73
C GLY A 60 -17.84 -22.94 -8.97
N GLU A 61 -18.80 -22.76 -9.87
CA GLU A 61 -18.87 -23.45 -11.17
C GLU A 61 -17.63 -23.16 -12.03
N ALA A 62 -17.05 -21.96 -11.91
CA ALA A 62 -15.78 -21.59 -12.55
C ALA A 62 -14.52 -22.12 -11.82
N GLY A 63 -14.68 -22.97 -10.80
CA GLY A 63 -13.59 -23.57 -10.03
C GLY A 63 -12.82 -22.58 -9.16
N ARG A 64 -13.46 -21.48 -8.72
CA ARG A 64 -12.80 -20.41 -7.96
C ARG A 64 -13.22 -20.41 -6.49
N VAL A 65 -12.33 -19.90 -5.64
CA VAL A 65 -12.56 -19.78 -4.19
C VAL A 65 -13.74 -18.84 -3.92
N THR A 66 -14.75 -19.34 -3.21
CA THR A 66 -15.97 -18.59 -2.84
C THR A 66 -15.93 -18.06 -1.41
N ASP A 67 -15.21 -18.74 -0.52
CA ASP A 67 -15.03 -18.38 0.88
C ASP A 67 -13.56 -18.66 1.34
N PRO A 68 -12.91 -17.75 2.09
CA PRO A 68 -13.37 -16.38 2.37
C PRO A 68 -13.47 -15.56 1.08
N VAL A 69 -14.34 -14.53 1.10
CA VAL A 69 -14.39 -13.53 0.04
C VAL A 69 -13.00 -12.89 -0.06
N ASN A 70 -12.36 -12.94 -1.24
CA ASN A 70 -10.96 -12.53 -1.37
C ASN A 70 -10.72 -11.52 -2.51
N LEU A 71 -11.81 -10.98 -3.08
CA LEU A 71 -11.81 -10.08 -4.25
C LEU A 71 -11.08 -10.60 -5.48
N GLN A 72 -10.79 -11.91 -5.54
CA GLN A 72 -10.17 -12.53 -6.71
C GLN A 72 -11.21 -13.28 -7.52
N PHE A 73 -11.26 -12.96 -8.82
CA PHE A 73 -11.72 -13.91 -9.82
C PHE A 73 -10.49 -14.53 -10.51
N ASN A 74 -9.84 -13.80 -11.43
CA ASN A 74 -8.60 -14.19 -12.11
C ASN A 74 -7.32 -13.57 -11.49
N GLY A 75 -7.43 -12.85 -10.37
CA GLY A 75 -6.33 -12.13 -9.73
C GLY A 75 -5.89 -10.83 -10.45
N GLU A 76 -6.60 -10.40 -11.48
CA GLU A 76 -6.25 -9.24 -12.31
C GLU A 76 -6.27 -7.93 -11.52
N MET A 77 -7.19 -7.78 -10.57
CA MET A 77 -7.24 -6.60 -9.70
C MET A 77 -5.95 -6.46 -8.88
N HIS A 78 -5.47 -7.54 -8.27
CA HIS A 78 -4.23 -7.52 -7.50
C HIS A 78 -3.00 -7.32 -8.37
N ARG A 79 -2.93 -7.97 -9.54
CA ARG A 79 -1.83 -7.78 -10.50
C ARG A 79 -1.78 -6.37 -11.09
N SER A 80 -2.89 -5.64 -11.05
CA SER A 80 -2.98 -4.27 -11.55
C SER A 80 -2.42 -3.24 -10.55
N MET A 81 -2.16 -3.62 -9.30
CA MET A 81 -1.57 -2.68 -8.34
C MET A 81 -0.17 -2.24 -8.79
N LEU A 82 0.06 -0.93 -8.76
CA LEU A 82 1.28 -0.29 -9.23
C LEU A 82 1.84 0.62 -8.14
N VAL A 83 3.17 0.69 -8.07
CA VAL A 83 3.91 1.62 -7.23
C VAL A 83 4.72 2.57 -8.11
N VAL A 84 4.42 3.86 -8.05
CA VAL A 84 5.22 4.93 -8.65
C VAL A 84 5.96 5.67 -7.54
N ALA A 85 7.27 5.46 -7.46
CA ALA A 85 8.11 6.03 -6.41
C ALA A 85 8.96 7.20 -6.93
N THR A 86 9.03 8.25 -6.12
CA THR A 86 9.95 9.38 -6.27
C THR A 86 10.73 9.56 -4.97
N ASN A 87 11.62 10.55 -4.90
CA ASN A 87 12.25 10.89 -3.64
C ASN A 87 11.18 11.31 -2.62
N ASN A 88 11.23 10.70 -1.44
CA ASN A 88 10.30 10.92 -0.31
C ASN A 88 8.83 10.53 -0.56
N ASN A 89 8.49 9.88 -1.69
CA ASN A 89 7.10 9.51 -1.97
C ASN A 89 6.98 8.17 -2.71
N ALA A 90 5.93 7.41 -2.39
CA ALA A 90 5.50 6.23 -3.13
C ALA A 90 3.99 6.31 -3.33
N ASN A 91 3.56 6.59 -4.57
CA ASN A 91 2.15 6.52 -4.94
C ASN A 91 1.77 5.08 -5.25
N ILE A 92 0.70 4.60 -4.63
CA ILE A 92 0.15 3.27 -4.87
C ILE A 92 -1.23 3.44 -5.50
N SER A 93 -1.48 2.74 -6.59
CA SER A 93 -2.73 2.82 -7.35
C SER A 93 -2.98 1.53 -8.14
N TYR A 94 -4.07 1.49 -8.90
CA TYR A 94 -4.33 0.46 -9.91
C TYR A 94 -3.98 1.01 -11.29
N GLY A 95 -3.08 0.34 -12.02
CA GLY A 95 -2.62 0.76 -13.33
C GLY A 95 -3.59 0.44 -14.47
N ASP A 96 -4.52 -0.50 -14.27
CA ASP A 96 -5.58 -0.82 -15.23
C ASP A 96 -6.87 -0.11 -14.84
N ARG A 97 -7.45 0.66 -15.77
CA ARG A 97 -8.64 1.48 -15.52
C ARG A 97 -9.86 0.65 -15.12
N GLN A 98 -10.08 -0.50 -15.74
CA GLN A 98 -11.22 -1.36 -15.43
C GLN A 98 -11.06 -1.96 -14.03
N ARG A 99 -9.85 -2.38 -13.66
CA ARG A 99 -9.54 -2.88 -12.31
C ARG A 99 -9.63 -1.79 -11.26
N ALA A 100 -9.17 -0.58 -11.56
CA ALA A 100 -9.33 0.58 -10.70
C ALA A 100 -10.82 0.87 -10.39
N LEU A 101 -11.69 0.77 -11.39
CA LEU A 101 -13.12 0.99 -11.22
C LEU A 101 -13.78 -0.10 -10.37
N ILE A 102 -13.46 -1.37 -10.62
CA ILE A 102 -13.94 -2.50 -9.81
C ILE A 102 -13.49 -2.34 -8.35
N ALA A 103 -12.21 -2.01 -8.15
CA ALA A 103 -11.68 -1.74 -6.82
C ALA A 103 -12.42 -0.56 -6.17
N LEU A 104 -12.67 0.53 -6.88
CA LEU A 104 -13.43 1.66 -6.35
C LEU A 104 -14.82 1.24 -5.87
N TYR A 105 -15.57 0.47 -6.66
CA TYR A 105 -16.91 -0.01 -6.28
C TYR A 105 -16.88 -0.87 -5.02
N HIS A 106 -15.90 -1.77 -4.88
CA HIS A 106 -15.71 -2.52 -3.66
C HIS A 106 -15.29 -1.62 -2.49
N GLN A 107 -14.41 -0.64 -2.71
CA GLN A 107 -13.93 0.25 -1.66
C GLN A 107 -15.03 1.15 -1.09
N THR A 108 -15.89 1.68 -1.96
CA THR A 108 -16.93 2.66 -1.58
C THR A 108 -18.30 2.04 -1.35
N GLY A 109 -18.52 0.78 -1.77
CA GLY A 109 -19.83 0.14 -1.71
C GLY A 109 -20.81 0.62 -2.79
N ASN A 110 -20.30 1.22 -3.87
CA ASN A 110 -21.16 1.70 -4.96
C ASN A 110 -21.63 0.53 -5.85
N GLY A 111 -22.90 0.13 -5.72
CA GLY A 111 -23.51 -0.96 -6.49
C GLY A 111 -23.03 -2.37 -6.11
N GLN A 112 -22.20 -2.50 -5.07
CA GLN A 112 -21.67 -3.76 -4.54
C GLN A 112 -21.51 -3.64 -3.02
N PRO A 113 -21.54 -4.74 -2.25
CA PRO A 113 -21.21 -4.66 -0.83
C PRO A 113 -19.81 -4.08 -0.60
N GLN A 114 -19.71 -3.14 0.34
CA GLN A 114 -18.45 -2.48 0.69
C GLN A 114 -17.46 -3.47 1.28
N ARG A 115 -16.22 -3.40 0.79
CA ARG A 115 -15.07 -4.25 1.15
C ARG A 115 -13.84 -3.36 1.08
N LYS A 116 -13.54 -2.69 2.20
CA LYS A 116 -12.47 -1.68 2.32
C LYS A 116 -11.09 -2.33 2.24
N HIS A 117 -10.69 -2.78 1.05
CA HIS A 117 -9.49 -3.55 0.81
C HIS A 117 -8.26 -2.68 0.51
N PHE A 118 -8.48 -1.43 0.09
CA PHE A 118 -7.41 -0.50 -0.25
C PHE A 118 -7.08 0.43 0.93
N GLY A 119 -5.80 0.50 1.31
CA GLY A 119 -5.32 1.17 2.52
C GLY A 119 -4.73 0.20 3.54
N PHE A 120 -4.35 0.71 4.70
CA PHE A 120 -3.56 -0.03 5.69
C PHE A 120 -4.31 -0.19 7.01
N THR A 121 -4.15 -1.36 7.65
CA THR A 121 -4.48 -1.50 9.07
C THR A 121 -3.48 -0.73 9.93
N SER A 122 -3.78 -0.52 11.22
CA SER A 122 -2.83 0.10 12.16
C SER A 122 -1.52 -0.68 12.30
N GLU A 123 -1.56 -2.01 12.16
CA GLU A 123 -0.35 -2.86 12.18
C GLU A 123 0.49 -2.67 10.91
N GLN A 124 -0.14 -2.68 9.74
CA GLN A 124 0.56 -2.44 8.47
C GLN A 124 1.15 -1.03 8.42
N ALA A 125 0.44 -0.03 8.92
CA ALA A 125 0.93 1.34 9.02
C ALA A 125 2.17 1.42 9.93
N ARG A 126 2.17 0.75 11.09
CA ARG A 126 3.37 0.67 11.96
C ARG A 126 4.56 0.05 11.24
N ARG A 127 4.36 -1.07 10.53
CA ARG A 127 5.42 -1.71 9.75
C ARG A 127 5.99 -0.79 8.66
N ILE A 128 5.15 -0.04 7.96
CA ILE A 128 5.60 0.97 6.97
C ILE A 128 6.42 2.07 7.67
N MET A 129 5.98 2.54 8.83
CA MET A 129 6.71 3.55 9.61
C MET A 129 8.08 3.07 10.08
N ASP A 130 8.23 1.80 10.45
CA ASP A 130 9.52 1.21 10.81
C ASP A 130 10.50 1.18 9.63
N MET A 131 9.98 0.83 8.44
CA MET A 131 10.77 0.84 7.20
C MET A 131 11.20 2.25 6.82
N LEU A 132 10.28 3.22 6.91
CA LEU A 132 10.56 4.64 6.68
C LEU A 132 11.62 5.16 7.65
N THR A 133 11.47 4.87 8.95
CA THR A 133 12.43 5.27 9.99
C THR A 133 13.82 4.69 9.72
N THR A 134 13.88 3.43 9.31
CA THR A 134 15.14 2.78 8.91
C THR A 134 15.77 3.47 7.70
N ALA A 135 14.97 3.80 6.68
CA ALA A 135 15.43 4.49 5.49
C ALA A 135 15.94 5.92 5.79
N ILE A 136 15.23 6.65 6.66
CA ILE A 136 15.64 7.99 7.13
C ILE A 136 16.96 7.89 7.89
N ARG A 137 17.09 6.96 8.85
CA ARG A 137 18.35 6.74 9.58
C ARG A 137 19.51 6.45 8.64
N LYS A 138 19.28 5.65 7.60
CA LYS A 138 20.29 5.39 6.57
C LYS A 138 20.64 6.66 5.81
N ALA A 139 19.65 7.42 5.36
CA ALA A 139 19.86 8.66 4.61
C ALA A 139 20.66 9.70 5.41
N VAL A 140 20.33 9.88 6.70
CA VAL A 140 21.06 10.77 7.61
C VAL A 140 22.51 10.34 7.80
N LYS A 141 22.77 9.03 7.97
CA LYS A 141 24.14 8.50 8.14
C LYS A 141 24.97 8.51 6.86
N SER A 142 24.32 8.36 5.70
CA SER A 142 25.02 8.25 4.41
C SER A 142 25.53 9.59 3.86
N GLY A 143 25.21 10.71 4.51
CA GLY A 143 25.87 12.01 4.34
C GLY A 143 26.39 12.31 2.94
N LYS A 144 25.48 12.46 1.97
CA LYS A 144 25.68 13.28 0.77
C LYS A 144 24.63 14.38 0.79
#